data_AF-A0A7X8JFH2-F1
#
_entry.id   AF-A0A7X8JFH2-F1
#
_cell.length_a   1.000
_cell.length_b   1.000
_cell.length_c   1.000
_cell.angle_alpha   90.00
_cell.angle_beta   90.00
_cell.angle_gamma   90.00
#
_symmetry.space_group_name_H-M   'P 1'
#
loop_
_entity.id
_entity.type
_entity.pdbx_description
1 polymer ?
#
loop_
_entity_poly.entity_id
_entity_poly.type
_entity_poly.pdbx_seq_one_letter_code
_entity_poly.pdbx_strand_id
1 'polypeptide(L)'
;MAGTTGNRLDFEKMLKLYLKQAREKLNGDLSGTREAIKLIAAEKTKNFIEMMDRGLNKEEREYLKALIVVSMRQSFCYGYSIGKFEGNTNERIYL
;
A
#
# COMPACT_ATOMS: atom_id res chain seq x y z
N MET A 1 28.36 19.83 10.11
CA MET A 1 27.45 18.68 9.82
C MET A 1 26.00 19.00 10.22
N ALA A 2 25.40 20.07 9.67
CA ALA A 2 24.03 20.51 10.03
C ALA A 2 23.02 20.39 8.86
N GLY A 3 23.46 19.97 7.66
CA GLY A 3 22.62 19.94 6.46
C GLY A 3 21.78 18.67 6.27
N THR A 4 22.12 17.55 6.93
CA THR A 4 21.51 16.24 6.65
C THR A 4 20.20 15.98 7.43
N THR A 5 20.05 16.58 8.61
CA THR A 5 18.88 16.37 9.49
C THR A 5 17.65 17.18 9.07
N GLY A 6 17.84 18.39 8.53
CA GLY A 6 16.73 19.21 8.00
C GLY A 6 16.03 18.53 6.82
N ASN A 7 16.81 18.01 5.88
CA ASN A 7 16.29 17.36 4.67
C ASN A 7 15.51 16.07 4.99
N ARG A 8 15.93 15.30 6.00
CA ARG A 8 15.22 14.09 6.45
C ARG A 8 13.89 14.42 7.12
N LEU A 9 13.83 15.45 7.97
CA LEU A 9 12.59 15.85 8.63
C LEU A 9 11.56 16.36 7.63
N ASP A 10 12.01 17.05 6.58
CA ASP A 10 11.14 17.54 5.52
C ASP A 10 10.65 16.39 4.63
N PHE A 11 11.52 15.41 4.33
CA PHE A 11 11.12 14.16 3.68
C PHE A 11 10.02 13.42 4.47
N GLU A 12 10.22 13.20 5.77
CA GLU A 12 9.25 12.47 6.59
C GLU A 12 7.89 13.21 6.69
N LYS A 13 7.91 14.54 6.77
CA LYS A 13 6.68 15.36 6.73
C LYS A 13 5.96 15.22 5.39
N MET A 14 6.69 15.30 4.28
CA MET A 14 6.14 15.16 2.93
C MET A 14 5.57 13.75 2.70
N LEU A 15 6.29 12.72 3.13
CA LEU A 15 5.83 11.33 3.06
C LEU A 15 4.53 11.14 3.83
N LYS A 16 4.43 11.67 5.05
CA LYS A 16 3.20 11.61 5.86
C LYS A 16 2.03 12.32 5.19
N LEU A 17 2.28 13.49 4.58
CA LEU A 17 1.26 14.23 3.83
C LEU A 17 0.73 13.41 2.65
N TYR A 18 1.63 12.84 1.84
CA TYR A 18 1.21 12.03 0.69
C TYR A 18 0.54 10.72 1.10
N LEU A 19 0.97 10.09 2.21
CA LEU A 19 0.28 8.91 2.75
C LEU A 19 -1.15 9.23 3.17
N LYS A 20 -1.38 10.40 3.76
CA LYS A 20 -2.72 10.88 4.11
C LYS A 20 -3.57 11.08 2.84
N GLN A 21 -3.05 11.78 1.84
CA GLN A 21 -3.73 11.99 0.56
C GLN A 21 -4.04 10.66 -0.15
N ALA A 22 -3.10 9.72 -0.17
CA ALA A 22 -3.29 8.41 -0.77
C ALA A 22 -4.44 7.65 -0.11
N ARG A 23 -4.50 7.71 1.23
CA ARG A 23 -5.56 7.07 2.01
C ARG A 23 -6.92 7.70 1.77
N GLU A 24 -7.00 9.03 1.74
CA GLU A 24 -8.21 9.77 1.42
C GLU A 24 -8.71 9.40 0.02
N LYS A 25 -7.81 9.40 -0.98
CA LYS A 25 -8.12 9.03 -2.35
C LYS A 25 -8.57 7.59 -2.50
N LEU A 26 -7.90 6.65 -1.81
CA LEU A 26 -8.29 5.24 -1.82
C LEU A 26 -9.67 5.03 -1.21
N ASN A 27 -10.02 5.78 -0.16
CA ASN A 27 -11.27 5.61 0.57
C ASN A 27 -12.46 6.37 -0.03
N GLY A 28 -12.21 7.50 -0.69
CA GLY A 28 -13.22 8.28 -1.40
C GLY A 28 -13.33 7.84 -2.86
N ASP A 29 -12.36 8.28 -3.65
CA ASP A 29 -12.46 8.35 -5.11
C ASP A 29 -12.25 7.01 -5.82
N LEU A 30 -11.48 6.10 -5.21
CA LEU A 30 -11.05 4.86 -5.86
C LEU A 30 -11.84 3.63 -5.37
N SER A 31 -13.17 3.69 -5.49
CA SER A 31 -14.04 2.54 -5.21
C SER A 31 -13.66 1.30 -6.02
N GLY A 32 -13.38 1.45 -7.32
CA GLY A 32 -12.94 0.34 -8.19
C GLY A 32 -11.65 -0.32 -7.71
N THR A 33 -10.66 0.46 -7.27
CA THR A 33 -9.42 -0.07 -6.70
C THR A 33 -9.67 -0.84 -5.40
N ARG A 34 -10.58 -0.37 -4.54
CA ARG A 34 -10.93 -1.08 -3.30
C ARG A 34 -11.60 -2.43 -3.58
N GLU A 35 -12.51 -2.48 -4.55
CA GLU A 35 -13.14 -3.75 -4.93
C GLU A 35 -12.13 -4.70 -5.59
N ALA A 36 -11.26 -4.19 -6.46
CA ALA A 36 -10.18 -4.99 -7.04
C ALA A 36 -9.26 -5.59 -5.96
N ILE A 37 -8.89 -4.80 -4.93
CA ILE A 37 -8.09 -5.31 -3.80
C ILE A 37 -8.80 -6.47 -3.09
N LYS A 38 -10.12 -6.39 -2.87
CA LYS A 38 -10.88 -7.48 -2.24
C LYS A 38 -10.89 -8.75 -3.09
N LEU A 39 -11.08 -8.60 -4.40
CA LEU A 39 -11.06 -9.72 -5.35
C LEU A 39 -9.68 -10.39 -5.37
N ILE A 40 -8.61 -9.60 -5.47
CA ILE A 40 -7.24 -10.10 -5.45
C ILE A 40 -6.92 -10.77 -4.11
N ALA A 41 -7.39 -10.21 -2.99
CA ALA A 41 -7.19 -10.82 -1.68
C ALA A 41 -7.87 -12.19 -1.58
N ALA A 42 -9.10 -12.32 -2.08
CA ALA A 42 -9.82 -13.60 -2.11
C ALA A 42 -9.08 -14.65 -2.97
N GLU A 43 -8.61 -14.24 -4.16
CA GLU A 43 -7.80 -15.10 -5.03
C GLU A 43 -6.48 -15.52 -4.36
N LYS A 44 -5.75 -14.59 -3.76
CA LYS A 44 -4.50 -14.90 -3.05
C LYS A 44 -4.72 -15.82 -1.85
N THR A 45 -5.82 -15.67 -1.11
CA THR A 45 -6.19 -16.61 -0.05
C THR A 45 -6.43 -18.01 -0.60
N LYS A 46 -7.13 -18.15 -1.73
CA LYS A 46 -7.33 -19.43 -2.40
C LYS A 46 -5.98 -20.05 -2.81
N ASN A 47 -5.14 -19.28 -3.50
CA ASN A 47 -3.83 -19.74 -3.96
C ASN A 47 -2.92 -20.15 -2.80
N PHE A 48 -2.99 -19.46 -1.65
CA PHE A 48 -2.25 -19.84 -0.45
C PHE A 48 -2.67 -21.22 0.06
N ILE A 49 -3.98 -21.49 0.14
CA ILE A 49 -4.50 -22.78 0.60
C ILE A 49 -4.06 -23.91 -0.33
N GLU A 50 -4.15 -23.69 -1.64
CA GLU A 50 -3.73 -24.65 -2.67
C GLU A 50 -2.22 -24.92 -2.61
N MET A 51 -1.40 -23.87 -2.47
CA MET A 51 0.06 -23.99 -2.45
C MET A 51 0.60 -24.63 -1.16
N MET A 52 -0.03 -24.32 -0.02
CA MET A 52 0.43 -24.83 1.28
C MET A 52 -0.12 -26.21 1.61
N ASP A 53 -1.01 -26.75 0.77
CA ASP A 53 -1.77 -28.00 1.00
C ASP A 53 -2.38 -28.04 2.42
N ARG A 54 -2.82 -26.87 2.90
CA ARG A 54 -3.33 -26.68 4.26
C ARG A 54 -4.71 -26.06 4.21
N GLY A 55 -5.69 -26.84 4.64
CA GLY A 55 -7.03 -26.35 4.90
C GLY A 55 -7.00 -25.25 5.97
N LEU A 56 -7.74 -24.17 5.70
CA LEU A 56 -8.08 -23.14 6.68
C LEU A 56 -9.58 -23.19 6.94
N ASN A 57 -9.99 -23.04 8.18
CA ASN A 57 -11.39 -22.89 8.52
C ASN A 57 -11.93 -21.53 8.04
N LYS A 58 -13.24 -21.28 8.20
CA LYS A 58 -13.86 -20.05 7.71
C LYS A 58 -13.24 -18.79 8.33
N GLU A 59 -12.99 -18.79 9.63
CA GLU A 59 -12.46 -17.63 10.36
C GLU A 59 -11.01 -17.35 9.97
N GLU A 60 -10.18 -18.38 9.86
CA GLU A 60 -8.79 -18.27 9.41
C GLU A 60 -8.70 -17.71 7.98
N ARG A 61 -9.59 -18.13 7.08
CA ARG A 61 -9.67 -17.61 5.71
C ARG A 61 -10.03 -16.14 5.68
N GLU A 62 -11.03 -15.74 6.47
CA GLU A 62 -11.44 -14.33 6.56
C GLU A 62 -10.33 -13.47 7.18
N TYR A 63 -9.63 -13.98 8.19
CA TYR A 63 -8.49 -13.31 8.80
C TYR A 63 -7.34 -13.12 7.80
N LEU A 64 -6.95 -14.17 7.08
CA LEU A 64 -5.91 -14.09 6.06
C LEU A 64 -6.29 -13.12 4.94
N LYS A 65 -7.54 -13.18 4.46
CA LYS A 65 -8.05 -12.25 3.44
C LYS A 65 -7.99 -10.81 3.94
N ALA A 66 -8.42 -10.54 5.17
CA ALA A 66 -8.37 -9.21 5.77
C ALA A 66 -6.92 -8.69 5.88
N LEU A 67 -5.98 -9.56 6.29
CA LEU A 67 -4.56 -9.23 6.34
C LEU A 67 -4.04 -8.80 4.96
N ILE A 68 -4.32 -9.59 3.91
CA ILE A 68 -3.91 -9.28 2.55
C ILE A 68 -4.52 -7.95 2.08
N VAL A 69 -5.82 -7.71 2.34
CA VAL A 69 -6.48 -6.44 2.01
C VAL A 69 -5.76 -5.26 2.67
N VAL A 70 -5.46 -5.36 3.97
CA VAL A 70 -4.77 -4.29 4.71
C VAL A 70 -3.38 -4.04 4.14
N SER A 71 -2.61 -5.11 3.89
CA SER A 71 -1.28 -5.02 3.30
C SER A 71 -1.32 -4.38 1.91
N MET A 72 -2.24 -4.78 1.03
CA MET A 72 -2.37 -4.20 -0.31
C MET A 72 -2.76 -2.73 -0.28
N ARG A 73 -3.67 -2.32 0.61
CA ARG A 73 -4.04 -0.90 0.79
C ARG A 73 -2.84 -0.09 1.28
N GLN A 74 -2.03 -0.66 2.17
CA GLN A 74 -0.80 -0.04 2.65
C GLN A 74 0.21 0.12 1.50
N SER A 75 0.48 -0.94 0.74
CA SER A 75 1.36 -0.90 -0.44
C SER A 75 0.91 0.14 -1.46
N PHE A 76 -0.40 0.24 -1.73
CA PHE A 76 -0.96 1.29 -2.58
C PHE A 76 -0.60 2.69 -2.06
N CYS A 77 -0.81 2.93 -0.76
CA CYS A 77 -0.55 4.25 -0.18
C CYS A 77 0.93 4.62 -0.25
N TYR A 78 1.84 3.68 0.02
CA TYR A 78 3.27 3.93 -0.12
C TYR A 78 3.69 4.15 -1.58
N GLY A 79 3.18 3.34 -2.51
CA GLY A 79 3.46 3.51 -3.95
C GLY A 79 2.99 4.86 -4.47
N TYR A 80 1.80 5.31 -4.06
CA TYR A 80 1.32 6.66 -4.37
C TYR A 80 2.25 7.74 -3.81
N SER A 81 2.66 7.62 -2.55
CA SER A 81 3.50 8.63 -1.91
C SER A 81 4.90 8.72 -2.49
N ILE A 82 5.51 7.58 -2.82
CA ILE A 82 6.81 7.52 -3.51
C ILE A 82 6.68 8.15 -4.89
N GLY A 83 5.69 7.74 -5.70
CA GLY A 83 5.49 8.30 -7.03
C GLY A 83 5.19 9.82 -7.02
N LYS A 84 4.49 10.32 -5.99
CA LYS A 84 4.31 11.77 -5.79
C LYS A 84 5.60 12.48 -5.42
N PHE A 85 6.42 11.86 -4.58
CA PHE A 85 7.71 12.40 -4.19
C PHE A 85 8.65 12.49 -5.39
N GLU A 86 8.81 11.38 -6.11
CA GLU A 86 9.63 11.27 -7.32
C GLU A 86 9.14 12.21 -8.43
N GLY A 87 7.82 12.37 -8.60
CA GLY A 87 7.25 13.29 -9.58
C GLY A 87 7.36 14.77 -9.22
N ASN A 88 7.54 15.11 -7.93
CA ASN A 88 7.78 16.49 -7.50
C ASN A 88 9.26 16.88 -7.59
N THR A 89 10.16 15.92 -7.49
CA THR A 89 11.58 16.10 -7.81
C THR A 89 11.74 16.00 -9.33
N ASN A 90 11.88 17.11 -10.05
CA ASN A 90 12.17 17.14 -11.49
C ASN A 90 13.54 16.52 -11.88
N GLU A 91 14.17 15.80 -10.95
CA GLU A 91 15.41 15.08 -11.15
C GLU A 91 15.09 13.76 -11.85
N ARG A 92 15.71 13.56 -13.03
CA ARG A 92 15.68 12.25 -13.69
C ARG A 92 16.33 11.23 -12.77
N ILE A 93 15.53 10.34 -12.21
CA ILE A 93 16.04 9.15 -11.53
C ILE A 93 16.58 8.22 -12.63
N TYR A 94 17.91 8.10 -12.70
CA TYR A 94 18.56 7.06 -13.48
C TYR A 94 18.55 5.79 -12.64
N LEU A 95 17.93 4.74 -13.16
CA LEU A 95 18.00 3.37 -12.62
C LEU A 95 19.28 2.68 -13.09
#